data_AF-A0A938D0S0-F1
#
_entry.id   AF-A0A938D0S0-F1
#
_cell.length_a   1.000
_cell.length_b   1.000
_cell.length_c   1.000
_cell.angle_alpha   90.00
_cell.angle_beta   90.00
_cell.angle_gamma   90.00
#
_symmetry.space_group_name_H-M   'P 1'
#
loop_
_entity.id
_entity.type
_entity.pdbx_description
1 polymer ?
#
loop_
_entity_poly.entity_id
_entity_poly.type
_entity_poly.pdbx_seq_one_letter_code
_entity_poly.pdbx_strand_id
1 'polypeptide(L)'
;MTPPDTGSPTRTSGAADIVGRAHSLVPTIAAAAPRIDAARELPADLLAALHDAGLFRLLLPRALNGAELHPVALFEVMEAV
;
A
#
# COMPACT_ATOMS: atom_id res chain seq x y z
N MET A 1 38.38 -1.06 9.94
CA MET A 1 36.93 -0.89 10.14
C MET A 1 36.40 -0.14 8.93
N THR A 2 36.07 -0.86 7.86
CA THR A 2 35.44 -0.28 6.67
C THR A 2 34.00 0.08 7.06
N PRO A 3 33.53 1.32 6.85
CA PRO A 3 32.12 1.62 7.07
C PRO A 3 31.25 0.73 6.17
N PRO A 4 30.06 0.30 6.63
CA PRO A 4 29.16 -0.47 5.80
C PRO A 4 28.77 0.38 4.59
N ASP A 5 28.90 -0.22 3.41
CA ASP A 5 28.43 0.28 2.14
C ASP A 5 26.95 0.65 2.27
N THR A 6 26.66 1.94 2.38
CA THR A 6 25.30 2.48 2.47
C THR A 6 24.65 2.28 1.11
N GLY A 7 24.11 1.08 0.92
CA GLY A 7 23.51 0.63 -0.33
C GLY A 7 22.64 1.70 -0.99
N SER A 8 23.02 1.98 -2.22
CA SER A 8 22.46 2.85 -3.25
C SER A 8 20.96 3.23 -3.12
N PRO A 9 20.59 4.47 -3.49
CA PRO A 9 19.20 4.91 -3.59
C PRO A 9 18.54 4.28 -4.83
N THR A 10 17.99 3.08 -4.71
CA THR A 10 17.19 2.47 -5.81
C THR A 10 15.87 1.84 -5.34
N ARG A 11 15.38 2.17 -4.13
CA ARG A 11 14.07 1.69 -3.64
C ARG A 11 12.88 2.60 -3.94
N THR A 12 13.09 3.72 -4.65
CA THR A 12 12.06 4.74 -4.87
C THR A 12 11.01 4.37 -5.92
N SER A 13 11.37 3.61 -6.96
CA SER A 13 10.42 3.27 -8.05
C SER A 13 9.27 2.38 -7.59
N GLY A 14 9.56 1.25 -6.93
CA GLY A 14 8.49 0.35 -6.46
C GLY A 14 7.60 0.94 -5.37
N ALA A 15 8.13 1.87 -4.56
CA ALA A 15 7.36 2.60 -3.56
C ALA A 15 6.42 3.64 -4.19
N ALA A 16 6.93 4.43 -5.15
CA ALA A 16 6.13 5.40 -5.90
C ALA A 16 4.97 4.70 -6.65
N ASP A 17 5.21 3.51 -7.21
CA ASP A 17 4.18 2.72 -7.87
C ASP A 17 3.07 2.26 -6.91
N ILE A 18 3.41 1.96 -5.65
CA ILE A 18 2.42 1.56 -4.63
C ILE A 18 1.60 2.77 -4.18
N VAL A 19 2.25 3.92 -3.93
CA VAL A 19 1.56 5.17 -3.58
C VAL A 19 0.58 5.57 -4.69
N GLY A 20 0.99 5.46 -5.96
CA GLY A 20 0.10 5.69 -7.11
C GLY A 20 -1.11 4.75 -7.13
N ARG A 21 -0.92 3.45 -6.84
CA ARG A 21 -2.03 2.49 -6.71
C ARG A 21 -2.96 2.85 -5.56
N ALA A 22 -2.43 3.23 -4.40
CA ALA A 22 -3.23 3.65 -3.25
C ALA A 22 -4.10 4.88 -3.60
N HIS A 23 -3.51 5.91 -4.21
CA HIS A 23 -4.25 7.09 -4.67
C HIS A 23 -5.37 6.74 -5.66
N SER A 24 -5.14 5.77 -6.56
CA SER A 24 -6.17 5.37 -7.54
C SER A 24 -7.42 4.76 -6.91
N LEU A 25 -7.33 4.25 -5.66
CA LEU A 25 -8.45 3.63 -4.96
C LEU A 25 -9.28 4.60 -4.12
N VAL A 26 -8.78 5.82 -3.86
CA VAL A 26 -9.49 6.83 -3.05
C VAL A 26 -10.92 7.09 -3.52
N PRO A 27 -11.21 7.26 -4.83
CA PRO A 27 -12.59 7.45 -5.29
C PRO A 27 -13.49 6.25 -5.01
N THR A 28 -12.96 5.03 -5.15
CA THR A 28 -13.69 3.78 -4.87
C THR A 28 -14.00 3.63 -3.39
N ILE A 29 -13.04 3.98 -2.53
CA ILE A 29 -13.20 3.97 -1.06
C ILE A 29 -14.25 4.99 -0.63
N ALA A 30 -14.16 6.22 -1.15
CA ALA A 30 -15.14 7.28 -0.87
C ALA A 30 -16.56 6.88 -1.31
N ALA A 31 -16.71 6.27 -2.48
CA ALA A 31 -17.99 5.77 -2.98
C ALA A 31 -18.54 4.59 -2.15
N ALA A 32 -17.67 3.82 -1.50
CA ALA A 32 -18.05 2.69 -0.65
C ALA A 32 -18.44 3.10 0.78
N ALA A 33 -18.07 4.29 1.25
CA ALA A 33 -18.28 4.74 2.62
C ALA A 33 -19.73 4.56 3.14
N PRO A 34 -20.79 4.95 2.40
CA PRO A 34 -22.16 4.74 2.87
C PRO A 34 -22.52 3.26 3.06
N ARG A 35 -21.97 2.36 2.22
CA ARG A 35 -22.18 0.91 2.33
C ARG A 35 -21.43 0.36 3.54
N ILE A 36 -20.20 0.82 3.78
CA ILE A 36 -19.39 0.46 4.94
C ILE A 36 -20.12 0.86 6.22
N ASP A 37 -20.62 2.09 6.29
CA ASP A 37 -21.29 2.61 7.49
C ASP A 37 -22.57 1.81 7.80
N ALA A 38 -23.37 1.52 6.78
CA ALA A 38 -24.63 0.78 6.93
C ALA A 38 -24.41 -0.70 7.30
N ALA A 39 -23.46 -1.38 6.64
CA ALA A 39 -23.20 -2.79 6.85
C ALA A 39 -22.23 -3.09 8.00
N ARG A 40 -21.49 -2.08 8.47
CA ARG A 40 -20.39 -2.22 9.45
C ARG A 40 -19.32 -3.21 8.99
N GLU A 41 -19.15 -3.30 7.68
CA GLU A 41 -18.32 -4.29 7.01
C GLU A 41 -17.72 -3.66 5.74
N LEU A 42 -16.53 -4.12 5.35
CA LEU A 42 -15.90 -3.71 4.10
C LEU A 42 -16.57 -4.44 2.92
N PRO A 43 -17.15 -3.74 1.94
CA PRO A 43 -17.75 -4.37 0.76
C PRO A 43 -16.76 -5.29 0.05
N ALA A 44 -17.21 -6.48 -0.35
CA ALA A 44 -16.34 -7.51 -0.95
C ALA A 44 -15.64 -7.03 -2.23
N ASP A 45 -16.29 -6.18 -3.02
CA ASP A 45 -15.73 -5.52 -4.20
C ASP A 45 -14.56 -4.60 -3.84
N LEU A 46 -14.70 -3.82 -2.76
CA LEU A 46 -13.63 -2.94 -2.29
C LEU A 46 -12.47 -3.75 -1.67
N LEU A 47 -12.78 -4.80 -0.90
CA LEU A 47 -11.76 -5.69 -0.35
C LEU A 47 -10.91 -6.33 -1.46
N ALA A 48 -11.56 -6.82 -2.53
CA ALA A 48 -10.88 -7.38 -3.69
C ALA A 48 -9.98 -6.33 -4.36
N ALA A 49 -10.48 -5.10 -4.56
CA ALA A 49 -9.69 -4.03 -5.16
C ALA A 49 -8.44 -3.65 -4.33
N LEU A 50 -8.56 -3.58 -3.00
CA LEU A 50 -7.42 -3.33 -2.10
C LEU A 50 -6.41 -4.47 -2.14
N HIS A 51 -6.88 -5.72 -2.23
CA HIS A 51 -6.03 -6.90 -2.35
C HIS A 51 -5.28 -6.92 -3.69
N ASP A 52 -5.97 -6.65 -4.81
CA ASP A 52 -5.39 -6.62 -6.16
C ASP A 52 -4.37 -5.48 -6.31
N ALA A 53 -4.58 -4.35 -5.62
CA ALA A 53 -3.60 -3.28 -5.53
C ALA A 53 -2.37 -3.62 -4.66
N GLY A 54 -2.41 -4.73 -3.92
CA GLY A 54 -1.32 -5.23 -3.09
C GLY A 54 -1.20 -4.55 -1.71
N LEU A 55 -2.23 -3.82 -1.26
CA LEU A 55 -2.16 -3.00 -0.04
C LEU A 55 -2.13 -3.82 1.26
N PHE A 56 -2.42 -5.12 1.22
CA PHE A 56 -2.27 -6.01 2.37
C PHE A 56 -0.89 -6.66 2.50
N ARG A 57 0.03 -6.42 1.55
CA ARG A 57 1.36 -7.06 1.51
C ARG A 57 2.51 -6.04 1.62
N LEU A 58 2.21 -4.84 2.10
CA LEU A 58 3.15 -3.71 2.15
C LEU A 58 4.42 -4.01 2.97
N LEU A 59 4.29 -4.72 4.09
CA LEU A 59 5.39 -5.01 5.01
C LEU A 59 5.91 -6.45 4.94
N LEU A 60 5.33 -7.28 4.07
CA LEU A 60 5.80 -8.65 3.92
C LEU A 60 7.16 -8.68 3.18
N PRO A 61 8.04 -9.64 3.51
CA PRO A 61 9.27 -9.87 2.75
C PRO A 61 8.99 -10.14 1.27
N ARG A 62 9.91 -9.74 0.39
CA ARG A 62 9.80 -10.03 -1.06
C ARG A 62 9.71 -11.54 -1.36
N ALA A 63 10.35 -12.37 -0.54
CA ALA A 63 10.28 -13.83 -0.65
C ALA A 63 8.86 -14.40 -0.46
N LEU A 64 7.95 -13.65 0.18
CA LEU A 64 6.54 -13.98 0.36
C LEU A 64 5.63 -13.17 -0.57
N ASN A 65 6.17 -12.66 -1.68
CA ASN A 65 5.47 -11.79 -2.62
C ASN A 65 4.94 -10.50 -1.96
N GLY A 66 5.71 -9.95 -1.00
CA GLY A 66 5.47 -8.68 -0.35
C GLY A 66 6.28 -7.53 -0.92
N ALA A 67 5.89 -6.31 -0.60
CA ALA A 67 6.57 -5.10 -1.07
C ALA A 67 7.81 -4.74 -0.24
N GLU A 68 7.87 -5.22 1.01
CA GLU A 68 8.96 -4.94 1.95
C GLU A 68 9.27 -3.42 2.00
N LEU A 69 8.21 -2.62 2.16
CA LEU A 69 8.27 -1.17 2.09
C LEU A 69 9.09 -0.59 3.24
N HIS A 70 9.81 0.48 2.92
CA HIS A 70 10.42 1.31 3.93
C HIS A 70 9.32 2.03 4.75
N PRO A 71 9.47 2.20 6.08
CA PRO A 71 8.44 2.80 6.92
C PRO A 71 7.92 4.16 6.44
N VAL A 72 8.80 5.03 5.92
CA VAL A 72 8.39 6.34 5.38
C VAL A 72 7.37 6.19 4.24
N ALA A 73 7.62 5.28 3.29
CA ALA A 73 6.70 5.05 2.19
C ALA A 73 5.42 4.31 2.63
N LEU A 74 5.46 3.54 3.72
CA LEU A 74 4.23 2.99 4.33
C LEU A 74 3.31 4.13 4.82
N PHE A 75 3.87 5.14 5.49
CA PHE A 75 3.08 6.28 5.97
C PHE A 75 2.48 7.09 4.81
N GLU A 76 3.25 7.32 3.74
CA GLU A 76 2.72 7.97 2.53
C GLU A 76 1.51 7.22 1.94
N VAL A 77 1.56 5.88 1.91
CA VAL A 77 0.44 5.04 1.44
C VAL A 77 -0.77 5.15 2.39
N MET A 78 -0.54 5.21 3.70
CA MET A 78 -1.62 5.34 4.68
C MET A 78 -2.27 6.72 4.68
N GLU A 79 -1.50 7.79 4.47
CA GLU A 79 -2.04 9.16 4.37
C GLU A 79 -2.84 9.38 3.09
N ALA A 80 -2.57 8.60 2.05
CA ALA A 80 -3.27 8.69 0.78
C ALA A 80 -4.72 8.18 0.85
N VAL A 81 -5.08 7.33 1.83
CA VAL A 81 -6.35 6.60 1.93
C VAL A 81 -7.17 7.08 3.12
#